data_AF-A0A842MN90-F1
#
_entry.id   AF-A0A842MN90-F1
#
_cell.length_a   1.000
_cell.length_b   1.000
_cell.length_c   1.000
_cell.angle_alpha   90.00
_cell.angle_beta   90.00
_cell.angle_gamma   90.00
#
_symmetry.space_group_name_H-M   'P 1'
#
loop_
_entity.id
_entity.type
_entity.pdbx_description
1 polymer ?
#
loop_
_entity_poly.entity_id
_entity_poly.type
_entity_poly.pdbx_seq_one_letter_code
_entity_poly.pdbx_strand_id
1 'polypeptide(L)' 'MRELLNKIKWDKKYDFNKVTLWYISRGERNDTGILKGEDIITIGKNFLETKNGMIPYHRIIKVEYEGKEFKF' A
#
# COMPACT_ATOMS: atom_id res chain seq x y z
N MET A 1 -0.53 9.40 -3.74
CA MET A 1 -0.39 7.95 -3.45
C MET A 1 0.29 7.16 -4.57
N ARG A 2 -0.30 7.08 -5.77
CA ARG A 2 0.28 6.34 -6.91
C ARG A 2 1.74 6.70 -7.22
N GLU A 3 2.07 7.98 -7.24
CA GLU A 3 3.43 8.46 -7.53
C GLU A 3 4.45 8.02 -6.47
N LEU A 4 4.07 8.07 -5.19
CA LEU A 4 4.90 7.57 -4.09
C LEU A 4 5.19 6.08 -4.25
N LEU A 5 4.15 5.27 -4.49
CA LEU A 5 4.31 3.82 -4.64
C LEU A 5 5.13 3.48 -5.88
N ASN A 6 4.95 4.19 -6.98
CA ASN A 6 5.79 4.03 -8.17
C ASN A 6 7.24 4.43 -7.90
N LYS A 7 7.47 5.54 -7.20
CA LYS A 7 8.83 5.95 -6.82
C LYS A 7 9.52 4.85 -6.02
N ILE A 8 8.85 4.30 -4.99
CA ILE A 8 9.41 3.20 -4.18
C ILE A 8 9.61 1.93 -5.03
N LYS A 9 8.67 1.60 -5.91
CA LYS A 9 8.74 0.38 -6.75
C LYS A 9 9.90 0.40 -7.76
N TRP A 10 10.21 1.57 -8.33
CA TRP A 10 11.22 1.71 -9.37
C TRP A 10 12.58 2.20 -8.87
N ASP A 11 12.66 2.71 -7.65
CA ASP A 11 13.90 3.18 -7.04
C ASP A 11 14.66 1.99 -6.43
N LYS A 12 15.86 1.72 -6.95
CA LYS A 12 16.74 0.61 -6.52
C LYS A 12 17.15 0.69 -5.04
N LYS A 13 16.96 1.84 -4.38
CA LYS A 13 17.27 2.00 -2.95
C LYS A 13 16.20 1.39 -2.04
N TYR A 14 15.00 1.15 -2.56
CA TYR A 14 13.89 0.63 -1.77
C TYR A 14 13.49 -0.77 -2.25
N ASP A 15 13.23 -1.65 -1.30
CA ASP A 15 12.63 -2.95 -1.58
C ASP A 15 11.11 -2.86 -1.41
N PHE A 16 10.37 -2.90 -2.52
CA PHE A 16 8.92 -2.75 -2.49
C PHE A 16 8.22 -3.82 -1.63
N ASN A 17 8.79 -5.00 -1.44
CA ASN A 17 8.19 -6.05 -0.60
C ASN A 17 8.21 -5.67 0.89
N LYS A 18 9.08 -4.74 1.28
CA LYS A 18 9.17 -4.21 2.66
C LYS A 18 8.20 -3.06 2.93
N VAL A 19 7.38 -2.69 1.95
CA VAL A 19 6.32 -1.70 2.11
C VAL A 19 5.12 -2.33 2.80
N THR A 20 4.56 -1.63 3.78
CA THR A 20 3.32 -1.99 4.45
C THR A 20 2.33 -0.84 4.29
N LEU A 21 1.14 -1.13 3.78
CA LEU A 21 0.07 -0.17 3.59
C LEU A 21 -1.06 -0.48 4.57
N TRP A 22 -1.60 0.54 5.20
CA TRP A 22 -2.80 0.42 6.03
C TRP A 22 -3.95 1.08 5.30
N TYR A 23 -5.07 0.38 5.22
CA TYR A 23 -6.27 0.87 4.55
C TYR A 23 -7.51 0.66 5.41
N ILE A 24 -8.53 1.47 5.19
CA ILE A 24 -9.83 1.31 5.86
C ILE A 24 -10.59 0.15 5.20
N SER A 25 -10.88 -0.88 5.99
CA SER A 25 -11.65 -2.07 5.61
C SER A 25 -13.03 -1.99 6.23
N ARG A 26 -14.11 -2.14 5.45
CA ARG A 26 -15.48 -2.12 6.00
C ARG A 26 -15.81 -3.51 6.55
N GLY A 27 -15.87 -3.66 7.88
CA GLY A 27 -16.38 -4.87 8.54
C GLY A 27 -15.38 -5.69 9.36
N GLU A 28 -14.15 -5.22 9.56
CA GLU A 28 -13.18 -5.86 10.46
C GLU A 28 -13.15 -5.16 11.83
N ARG A 29 -12.70 -5.88 12.86
CA ARG A 29 -12.78 -5.51 14.29
C ARG A 29 -12.12 -4.17 14.67
N ASN A 30 -11.36 -3.57 13.77
CA ASN A 30 -10.68 -2.26 13.90
C ASN A 30 -10.89 -1.35 12.66
N ASP A 31 -11.81 -1.70 11.77
CA ASP A 31 -12.09 -1.03 10.48
C ASP A 31 -10.85 -0.74 9.62
N THR A 32 -9.76 -1.45 9.85
CA THR A 32 -8.46 -1.26 9.18
C THR A 32 -7.85 -2.60 8.80
N GLY A 33 -7.35 -2.66 7.58
CA GLY A 33 -6.62 -3.80 7.04
C GLY A 33 -5.18 -3.42 6.71
N ILE A 34 -4.31 -4.43 6.67
CA ILE A 34 -2.90 -4.29 6.33
C ILE A 34 -2.67 -4.97 4.98
N LEU A 35 -1.96 -4.30 4.08
CA LEU A 35 -1.56 -4.80 2.78
C LEU A 35 -0.05 -4.68 2.64
N LYS A 36 0.63 -5.81 2.47
CA LYS A 36 2.07 -5.83 2.20
C LYS A 36 2.36 -5.58 0.73
N GLY A 37 3.51 -4.99 0.44
CA GLY A 37 3.96 -4.71 -0.92
C GLY A 37 4.09 -5.97 -1.78
N GLU A 38 4.45 -7.11 -1.17
CA GLU A 38 4.51 -8.43 -1.84
C GLU A 38 3.15 -8.95 -2.33
N ASP A 39 2.04 -8.45 -1.78
CA ASP A 39 0.69 -8.84 -2.16
C ASP A 39 0.08 -7.90 -3.22
N ILE A 40 0.77 -6.82 -3.56
CA ILE A 40 0.39 -5.89 -4.62
C ILE A 40 0.87 -6.46 -5.95
N ILE A 41 -0.08 -6.76 -6.82
CA ILE A 41 0.18 -7.24 -8.17
C ILE A 41 0.44 -6.04 -9.08
N THR A 42 -0.46 -5.05 -9.05
CA THR A 42 -0.44 -3.91 -9.97
C THR A 42 -0.75 -2.59 -9.27
N ILE A 43 0.01 -1.55 -9.61
CA ILE A 43 -0.25 -0.17 -9.19
C ILE A 43 -1.11 0.52 -10.27
N GLY A 44 -2.42 0.42 -10.12
CA GLY A 44 -3.38 0.99 -11.06
C GLY A 44 -3.49 2.52 -11.00
N LYS A 45 -4.32 3.10 -11.88
CA LYS A 45 -4.51 4.57 -11.94
C LYS A 45 -5.20 5.12 -10.69
N ASN A 46 -6.22 4.41 -10.18
CA ASN A 46 -7.08 4.87 -9.09
C ASN A 46 -7.11 3.91 -7.87
N PHE A 47 -6.59 2.69 -8.03
CA PHE A 47 -6.62 1.63 -7.04
C PHE A 47 -5.37 0.75 -7.15
N LEU A 48 -5.08 0.01 -6.08
CA LEU A 48 -4.13 -1.08 -6.05
C LEU A 48 -4.83 -2.39 -6.31
N GLU A 49 -4.25 -3.21 -7.18
CA GLU A 49 -4.68 -4.58 -7.39
C GLU A 49 -3.81 -5.50 -6.54
N THR A 50 -4.45 -6.33 -5.76
CA THR A 50 -3.82 -7.25 -4.82
C THR A 50 -4.32 -8.65 -5.08
N LYS A 51 -3.65 -9.66 -4.51
CA LYS A 51 -4.12 -11.06 -4.60
C LYS A 51 -5.55 -11.25 -4.04
N ASN A 52 -5.96 -10.41 -3.10
CA ASN A 52 -7.24 -10.52 -2.38
C ASN A 52 -8.31 -9.54 -2.89
N GLY A 53 -8.02 -8.75 -3.93
CA GLY A 53 -8.95 -7.77 -4.49
C GLY A 53 -8.35 -6.39 -4.74
N MET A 54 -9.22 -5.39 -4.90
CA MET A 54 -8.84 -4.03 -5.27
C MET A 54 -8.99 -3.05 -4.11
N ILE A 55 -7.95 -2.25 -3.85
CA ILE A 55 -7.94 -1.25 -2.77
C ILE A 55 -7.84 0.16 -3.36
N PRO A 56 -8.89 0.99 -3.24
CA PRO A 56 -8.84 2.38 -3.69
C PRO A 56 -7.84 3.22 -2.90
N TYR A 57 -7.15 4.15 -3.56
CA TYR A 57 -6.13 4.98 -2.89
C TYR A 57 -6.68 5.84 -1.74
N HIS A 58 -7.92 6.33 -1.84
CA HIS A 58 -8.55 7.14 -0.80
C HIS A 58 -8.82 6.37 0.49
N ARG A 59 -8.73 5.03 0.48
CA ARG A 59 -8.84 4.20 1.68
C ARG A 59 -7.50 4.00 2.37
N ILE A 60 -6.40 4.28 1.70
CA ILE A 60 -5.06 4.07 2.27
C ILE A 60 -4.76 5.24 3.19
N ILE A 61 -4.61 4.95 4.47
CA ILE A 61 -4.43 5.94 5.53
C ILE A 61 -2.96 6.07 5.96
N LYS A 62 -2.15 5.04 5.71
CA LYS A 62 -0.76 5.02 6.15
C LYS A 62 0.10 4.13 5.25
N VAL A 63 1.36 4.54 5.06
CA VAL A 63 2.40 3.81 4.34
C VAL A 63 3.61 3.71 5.23
N GLU A 64 4.14 2.51 5.37
CA GLU A 64 5.35 2.23 6.13
C GLU A 64 6.35 1.48 5.26
N TYR A 65 7.62 1.64 5.59
CA TYR A 65 8.71 0.89 5.01
C TYR A 65 9.69 0.52 6.11
N GLU A 66 9.91 -0.78 6.30
CA GLU A 66 10.75 -1.31 7.38
C GLU A 66 10.37 -0.75 8.77
N GLY A 67 9.07 -0.60 9.03
CA GLY A 67 8.54 -0.07 10.29
C GLY A 67 8.67 1.45 10.46
N LYS A 68 9.14 2.17 9.44
CA LYS A 68 9.15 3.64 9.42
C LYS A 68 8.01 4.16 8.56
N GLU A 69 7.20 5.03 9.15
CA GLU A 69 6.12 5.72 8.45
C GLU A 69 6.68 6.69 7.39
N PHE A 70 6.24 6.52 6.15
CA PHE A 70 6.44 7.51 5.11
C PHE A 70 5.47 8.67 5.36
N LYS A 71 5.99 9.82 5.75
CA LYS A 71 5.23 11.07 5.75
C LYS A 71 5.26 11.66 4.33
N PHE A 72 4.08 11.89 3.76
CA PHE A 72 3.88 12.50 2.45
C PHE A 72 3.81 14.01 2.56
#